data_AF-A0A1M4EN25-F1
#
_entry.id   AF-A0A1M4EN25-F1
#
_cell.length_a   1.000
_cell.length_b   1.000
_cell.length_c   1.000
_cell.angle_alpha   90.00
_cell.angle_beta   90.00
_cell.angle_gamma   90.00
#
_symmetry.space_group_name_H-M   'P 1'
#
loop_
_entity.id
_entity.type
_entity.pdbx_description
1 polymer ?
#
loop_
_entity_poly.entity_id
_entity_poly.type
_entity_poly.pdbx_seq_one_letter_code
_entity_poly.pdbx_strand_id
1 'polypeptide(L)'
;MVDRKKLLLRLDPVVHDALARWASDELRSTNSQIEFLLRRALSEAGRLPEGVGRMRPRGRPRRDAAGEEEEDEGEHADGDAGEAP
;
A
#
# COMPACT_ATOMS: atom_id res chain seq x y z
N MET A 1 -2.76 -15.10 -11.11
CA MET A 1 -2.15 -13.92 -10.42
C MET A 1 -2.31 -14.14 -8.93
N VAL A 2 -1.30 -13.82 -8.09
CA VAL A 2 -1.51 -13.83 -6.64
C VAL A 2 -2.49 -12.71 -6.33
N ASP A 3 -3.66 -13.07 -5.84
CA ASP A 3 -4.67 -12.12 -5.41
C ASP A 3 -4.14 -11.29 -4.24
N ARG A 4 -4.25 -9.97 -4.34
CA ARG A 4 -3.71 -9.02 -3.34
C ARG A 4 -4.85 -8.46 -2.53
N LYS A 5 -4.93 -8.89 -1.28
CA LYS A 5 -5.91 -8.35 -0.33
C LYS A 5 -5.51 -6.92 0.06
N LYS A 6 -6.33 -5.94 -0.32
CA LYS A 6 -6.27 -4.59 0.24
C LYS A 6 -6.81 -4.66 1.67
N LEU A 7 -6.07 -4.11 2.63
CA LEU A 7 -6.46 -4.07 4.04
C LEU A 7 -6.17 -2.68 4.62
N LEU A 8 -7.08 -2.18 5.44
CA LEU A 8 -6.86 -0.95 6.20
C LEU A 8 -6.08 -1.31 7.47
N LEU A 9 -4.81 -0.89 7.53
CA LEU A 9 -3.96 -1.10 8.70
C LEU A 9 -4.09 0.12 9.62
N ARG A 10 -4.49 -0.10 10.87
CA ARG A 10 -4.37 0.92 11.91
C ARG A 10 -2.95 0.88 12.47
N LEU A 11 -2.22 1.98 12.29
CA LEU A 11 -0.86 2.12 12.77
C LEU A 11 -0.73 3.49 13.45
N ASP A 12 0.11 3.55 14.48
CA ASP A 12 0.52 4.83 15.05
C ASP A 12 1.20 5.69 13.95
N PRO A 13 0.84 6.98 13.79
CA PRO A 13 1.40 7.82 12.74
C PRO A 13 2.93 7.94 12.78
N VAL A 14 3.53 7.97 13.97
CA VAL A 14 4.99 8.08 14.13
C VAL A 14 5.67 6.80 13.66
N VAL A 15 5.05 5.64 13.93
CA VAL A 15 5.55 4.35 13.43
C VAL A 15 5.42 4.26 11.92
N HIS A 16 4.30 4.73 11.36
CA HIS A 16 4.12 4.80 9.91
C HIS A 16 5.24 5.64 9.26
N ASP A 17 5.54 6.81 9.81
CA ASP A 17 6.57 7.70 9.27
C ASP A 17 7.97 7.09 9.36
N ALA A 18 8.29 6.40 10.46
CA ALA A 18 9.55 5.68 10.60
C ALA A 18 9.69 4.58 9.53
N LEU A 19 8.62 3.82 9.28
CA LEU A 19 8.61 2.80 8.22
C LEU A 19 8.75 3.40 6.82
N ALA A 20 8.11 4.54 6.56
CA ALA A 20 8.19 5.24 5.27
C ALA A 20 9.60 5.77 4.99
N ARG A 21 10.28 6.32 6.02
CA ARG A 21 11.68 6.76 5.91
C ARG A 21 12.61 5.58 5.66
N TRP A 22 12.48 4.50 6.44
CA TRP A 22 13.30 3.30 6.23
C TRP A 22 13.08 2.67 4.85
N ALA A 23 11.83 2.63 4.37
CA ALA A 23 11.54 2.16 3.02
C ALA A 23 12.24 3.02 1.96
N SER A 24 12.24 4.35 2.14
CA SER A 24 12.92 5.30 1.25
C SER A 24 14.43 5.08 1.23
N ASP A 25 15.05 4.90 2.39
CA ASP A 25 16.50 4.62 2.52
C ASP A 25 16.89 3.33 1.79
N GLU A 26 16.01 2.34 1.79
CA GLU A 26 16.21 1.09 1.07
C GLU A 26 15.74 1.13 -0.40
N LEU A 27 15.23 2.25 -0.92
CA LEU A 27 14.63 2.36 -2.26
C LEU A 27 13.48 1.35 -2.49
N ARG A 28 12.59 1.22 -1.49
CA ARG A 28 11.36 0.39 -1.54
C ARG A 28 10.12 1.26 -1.35
N SER A 29 8.98 0.74 -1.81
CA SER A 29 7.70 1.31 -1.37
C SER A 29 7.44 0.93 0.10
N THR A 30 6.70 1.77 0.83
CA THR A 30 6.29 1.50 2.21
C THR A 30 5.55 0.16 2.33
N ASN A 31 4.65 -0.16 1.38
CA ASN A 31 3.94 -1.44 1.37
C ASN A 31 4.89 -2.64 1.19
N SER A 32 5.88 -2.52 0.32
CA SER A 32 6.90 -3.56 0.14
C SER A 32 7.77 -3.72 1.39
N GLN A 33 8.08 -2.63 2.10
CA GLN A 33 8.81 -2.70 3.36
C GLN A 33 7.99 -3.39 4.45
N ILE A 34 6.71 -3.02 4.60
CA ILE A 34 5.79 -3.66 5.55
C ILE A 34 5.69 -5.16 5.27
N GLU A 35 5.48 -5.56 4.01
CA GLU A 35 5.40 -6.98 3.65
C GLU A 35 6.69 -7.74 3.97
N PHE A 36 7.85 -7.13 3.71
CA PHE A 36 9.15 -7.72 4.04
C PHE A 36 9.28 -7.98 5.55
N LEU A 37 8.94 -6.97 6.36
CA LEU A 37 9.00 -7.08 7.82
C LEU A 37 8.04 -8.14 8.38
N LEU A 38 6.81 -8.20 7.86
CA LEU A 38 5.84 -9.21 8.27
C LEU A 38 6.32 -10.63 7.95
N ARG A 39 6.84 -10.85 6.74
CA ARG A 39 7.39 -12.16 6.34
C ARG A 39 8.58 -12.55 7.19
N ARG A 40 9.49 -11.60 7.46
CA ARG A 40 10.64 -11.81 8.32
C ARG A 40 10.21 -12.18 9.74
N ALA A 41 9.31 -11.40 10.34
CA ALA A 41 8.80 -11.66 11.69
C ALA A 41 8.08 -13.02 11.78
N LEU A 42 7.27 -13.40 10.78
CA LEU A 42 6.64 -14.71 10.72
C LEU A 42 7.68 -15.84 10.60
N SER A 43 8.72 -15.65 9.79
CA SER A 43 9.81 -16.62 9.65
C SER A 43 10.59 -16.79 10.95
N GLU A 44 10.97 -15.69 11.59
CA GLU A 44 11.70 -15.69 12.88
C GLU A 44 10.85 -16.32 13.99
N ALA A 45 9.53 -16.14 13.96
CA ALA A 45 8.60 -16.78 14.88
C ALA A 45 8.30 -18.26 14.55
N GLY A 46 8.82 -18.81 13.44
CA GLY A 46 8.50 -20.16 12.97
C GLY A 46 7.05 -20.35 12.53
N ARG A 47 6.38 -19.27 12.11
CA ARG A 47 4.94 -19.21 11.76
C ARG A 47 4.70 -18.90 10.28
N LEU A 48 5.74 -18.88 9.45
CA LEU A 48 5.59 -18.61 8.02
C LEU A 48 4.89 -19.80 7.34
N PRO A 49 3.73 -19.61 6.69
CA PRO A 49 3.02 -20.72 6.05
C PRO A 49 3.80 -21.34 4.88
N GLU A 50 3.68 -22.66 4.72
CA GLU A 50 4.14 -23.37 3.53
C GLU A 50 3.26 -22.96 2.33
N GLY A 51 3.86 -22.35 1.30
CA GLY A 51 3.14 -21.83 0.13
C GLY A 51 3.17 -20.31 -0.02
N VAL A 52 3.84 -19.59 0.88
CA VAL A 52 4.11 -18.17 0.70
C VAL A 52 4.99 -17.94 -0.54
N GLY A 53 4.40 -17.40 -1.61
CA GLY A 53 5.08 -17.13 -2.88
C GLY A 53 6.23 -16.13 -2.76
N ARG A 54 7.16 -16.16 -3.73
CA ARG A 54 8.31 -15.24 -3.78
C ARG A 54 7.84 -13.79 -3.79
N MET A 55 8.54 -12.93 -3.05
CA MET A 55 8.30 -11.49 -3.09
C MET A 55 8.54 -10.97 -4.52
N ARG A 56 7.67 -10.10 -5.01
CA ARG A 56 7.83 -9.55 -6.36
C ARG A 56 9.11 -8.69 -6.44
N PRO A 57 9.86 -8.78 -7.55
CA PRO A 57 11.05 -7.96 -7.75
C PRO A 57 10.70 -6.47 -7.76
N ARG A 58 11.69 -5.64 -7.41
CA ARG A 58 11.56 -4.18 -7.41
C ARG A 58 11.22 -3.68 -8.82
N GLY A 59 10.37 -2.66 -8.88
CA GLY A 59 9.99 -2.00 -10.13
C GLY A 59 8.48 -1.98 -10.36
N ARG A 60 8.06 -1.11 -11.28
CA ARG A 60 6.67 -1.00 -11.69
C ARG A 60 6.28 -2.30 -12.44
N PRO A 61 5.21 -3.02 -12.03
CA PRO A 61 4.66 -4.09 -12.85
C PRO A 61 4.31 -3.53 -14.25
N ARG A 62 4.61 -4.27 -15.32
CA ARG A 62 4.29 -3.84 -16.69
C ARG A 62 2.78 -3.55 -16.79
N ARG A 63 2.43 -2.48 -17.50
CA ARG A 63 1.09 -1.86 -17.53
C ARG A 63 -0.01 -2.76 -18.14
N ASP A 64 0.34 -3.93 -18.65
CA ASP A 64 -0.58 -4.83 -19.35
C ASP A 64 -1.46 -5.69 -18.41
N ALA A 65 -1.54 -5.35 -17.11
CA ALA A 65 -2.28 -6.12 -16.10
C ALA A 65 -3.21 -5.29 -15.21
N ALA A 66 -3.45 -4.02 -15.54
CA ALA A 66 -4.44 -3.16 -14.88
C ALA A 66 -5.52 -2.80 -15.89
N GLY A 67 -6.43 -3.74 -16.15
CA GLY A 67 -7.74 -3.41 -16.67
C GLY A 67 -8.56 -2.74 -15.57
N GLU A 68 -9.32 -1.72 -15.97
CA GLU A 68 -10.41 -1.08 -15.23
C GLU A 68 -9.95 -0.28 -14.00
N GLU A 69 -9.46 0.93 -14.28
CA GLU A 69 -9.58 2.05 -13.33
C GLU A 69 -11.05 2.45 -13.33
N GLU A 70 -11.77 2.01 -12.29
CA GLU A 70 -13.11 2.47 -11.94
C GLU A 70 -13.09 3.99 -11.79
N GLU A 71 -13.95 4.63 -12.57
CA GLU A 71 -14.40 6.01 -12.41
C GLU A 71 -14.97 6.17 -10.99
N ASP A 72 -14.30 6.96 -10.16
CA ASP A 72 -14.93 7.57 -8.98
C ASP A 72 -14.72 9.08 -9.10
N GLU A 73 -15.64 9.68 -9.86
CA GLU A 73 -15.87 11.12 -9.91
C GLU A 73 -16.33 11.57 -8.52
N GLY A 74 -15.38 11.97 -7.68
CA GLY A 74 -15.65 12.70 -6.45
C GLY A 74 -16.24 14.08 -6.78
N GLU A 75 -17.56 14.17 -6.72
CA GLU A 75 -18.35 15.40 -6.64
C GLU A 75 -17.69 16.44 -5.72
N HIS A 76 -17.12 17.49 -6.30
CA HIS A 76 -16.90 18.75 -5.60
C HIS A 76 -18.16 19.61 -5.75
N ALA A 77 -19.11 19.43 -4.84
CA ALA A 77 -20.19 20.38 -4.61
C ALA A 77 -19.86 21.19 -3.36
N ASP A 78 -19.40 22.42 -3.56
CA ASP A 78 -19.59 23.51 -2.59
C ASP A 78 -20.00 24.75 -3.37
N GLY A 79 -21.31 24.87 -3.56
CA GLY A 79 -21.94 26.12 -3.94
C GLY A 79 -22.27 26.88 -2.66
N ASP A 80 -21.59 28.00 -2.43
CA ASP A 80 -22.06 29.03 -1.50
C ASP A 80 -22.49 30.26 -2.31
N ALA A 81 -23.70 30.69 -2.02
CA ALA A 81 -24.51 31.57 -2.83
C ALA A 81 -24.12 33.04 -2.66
N GLY A 82 -24.23 33.79 -3.75
CA GLY A 82 -24.03 35.23 -3.77
C GLY A 82 -25.04 35.99 -2.90
N GLU A 83 -24.55 36.99 -2.18
CA GLU A 83 -25.35 38.06 -1.62
C GLU A 83 -25.03 39.34 -2.40
N ALA A 84 -26.05 39.89 -3.05
CA ALA A 84 -26.04 41.18 -3.74
C ALA A 84 -26.91 42.17 -2.95
N PRO A 85 -26.61 43.47 -3.00
CA PRO A 85 -27.63 44.51 -2.98
C PRO A 85 -27.99 44.99 -4.40
#